data_AF-A0A952EU42-F1
#
_entry.id   AF-A0A952EU42-F1
#
_cell.length_a   1.000
_cell.length_b   1.000
_cell.length_c   1.000
_cell.angle_alpha   90.00
_cell.angle_beta   90.00
_cell.angle_gamma   90.00
#
_symmetry.space_group_name_H-M   'P 1'
#
loop_
_entity.id
_entity.type
_entity.pdbx_description
1 polymer ?
#
loop_
_entity_poly.entity_id
_entity_poly.type
_entity_poly.pdbx_seq_one_letter_code
_entity_poly.pdbx_strand_id
1 'polypeptide(L)'
;SAEFADSLDRRSLPDRARSAVFSSIPDAILVSGAITGEAAAMSDLEAVKKVLPDTPVLANTGVKHATVADVFRVADGCIVGSSLKVDGHTWNAVDPARAKDFMDRARAARKG
;
A
#
# COMPACT_ATOMS: atom_id res chain seq x y z
N SER A 1 -9.24 -0.38 20.14
CA SER A 1 -9.16 0.05 18.74
C SER A 1 -7.70 0.01 18.33
N ALA A 2 -7.37 -0.37 17.08
CA ALA A 2 -5.99 -0.34 16.59
C ALA A 2 -5.35 1.06 16.71
N GLU A 3 -6.19 2.10 16.74
CA GLU A 3 -5.82 3.52 16.90
C GLU A 3 -5.14 3.86 18.23
N PHE A 4 -5.17 2.97 19.24
CA PHE A 4 -4.50 3.17 20.52
C PHE A 4 -3.40 2.13 20.81
N ALA A 5 -3.04 1.32 19.82
CA ALA A 5 -2.00 0.30 19.96
C ALA A 5 -0.64 0.89 19.55
N ASP A 6 0.40 0.65 20.37
CA ASP A 6 1.79 0.94 20.00
C ASP A 6 2.52 -0.37 19.68
N SER A 7 3.48 -0.31 18.77
CA SER A 7 4.31 -1.46 18.46
C SER A 7 5.31 -1.70 19.58
N LEU A 8 5.29 -2.90 20.18
CA LEU A 8 6.33 -3.32 21.14
C LEU A 8 7.68 -3.53 20.46
N ASP A 9 7.69 -3.73 19.14
CA ASP A 9 8.90 -3.86 18.35
C ASP A 9 9.46 -2.48 18.01
N ARG A 10 10.59 -2.15 18.64
CA ARG A 10 11.27 -0.84 18.48
C ARG A 10 12.17 -0.77 17.26
N ARG A 11 12.31 -1.86 16.49
CA ARG A 11 13.11 -1.87 15.27
C ARG A 11 12.46 -1.03 14.18
N SER A 12 13.29 -0.56 13.24
CA SER A 12 12.81 0.18 12.09
C SER A 12 11.83 -0.67 11.25
N LEU A 13 10.93 -0.02 10.51
CA LEU A 13 9.98 -0.73 9.64
C LEU A 13 10.69 -1.66 8.62
N PRO A 14 11.80 -1.25 7.95
CA PRO A 14 12.58 -2.14 7.08
C PRO A 14 13.14 -3.39 7.80
N ASP A 15 13.60 -3.26 9.04
CA ASP A 15 14.14 -4.40 9.80
C ASP A 15 13.05 -5.40 10.21
N ARG A 16 11.88 -4.87 10.57
CA ARG A 16 10.68 -5.67 10.84
C ARG A 16 10.23 -6.42 9.60
N ALA A 17 10.26 -5.76 8.43
CA ALA A 17 9.93 -6.38 7.15
C ALA A 17 10.90 -7.50 6.78
N ARG A 18 12.23 -7.28 6.91
CA ARG A 18 13.24 -8.34 6.72
C ARG A 18 13.02 -9.53 7.64
N SER A 19 12.70 -9.27 8.90
CA SER A 19 12.43 -10.33 9.88
C SER A 19 11.22 -11.16 9.48
N ALA A 20 10.12 -10.51 9.06
CA ALA A 20 8.91 -11.21 8.61
C ALA A 20 9.16 -12.07 7.36
N VAL A 21 9.96 -11.57 6.41
CA VAL A 21 10.34 -12.35 5.23
C VAL A 21 11.17 -13.58 5.61
N PHE A 22 12.19 -13.40 6.45
CA PHE A 22 13.03 -14.50 6.91
C PHE A 22 12.27 -15.54 7.74
N SER A 23 11.38 -15.11 8.64
CA SER A 23 10.70 -16.01 9.57
C SER A 23 9.52 -16.75 8.97
N SER A 24 8.88 -16.16 7.95
CA SER A 24 7.54 -16.58 7.53
C SER A 24 7.38 -16.75 6.02
N ILE A 25 8.40 -16.37 5.23
CA ILE A 25 8.46 -16.56 3.77
C ILE A 25 7.12 -16.19 3.10
N PRO A 26 6.62 -14.95 3.29
CA PRO A 26 5.36 -14.54 2.73
C PRO A 26 5.48 -14.33 1.21
N ASP A 27 4.37 -14.55 0.50
CA ASP A 27 4.29 -14.24 -0.93
C ASP A 27 4.42 -12.73 -1.24
N ALA A 28 4.05 -11.88 -0.28
CA ALA A 28 4.16 -10.44 -0.38
C ALA A 28 4.17 -9.75 0.99
N ILE A 29 4.73 -8.54 1.05
CA ILE A 29 4.67 -7.64 2.21
C ILE A 29 3.74 -6.46 1.88
N LEU A 30 2.85 -6.15 2.82
CA LEU A 30 1.91 -5.03 2.74
C LEU A 30 2.37 -3.91 3.69
N VAL A 31 2.70 -2.74 3.14
CA VAL A 31 3.10 -1.56 3.92
C VAL A 31 1.88 -0.68 4.16
N SER A 32 1.55 -0.43 5.43
CA SER A 32 0.34 0.29 5.84
C SER A 32 0.68 1.60 6.52
N GLY A 33 -0.21 2.59 6.38
CA GLY A 33 -0.22 3.76 7.27
C GLY A 33 -0.60 3.37 8.70
N ALA A 34 -0.39 4.30 9.65
CA ALA A 34 -0.70 4.06 11.07
C ALA A 34 -2.21 3.90 11.32
N ILE A 35 -3.04 4.59 10.54
CA ILE A 35 -4.49 4.58 10.65
C ILE A 35 -5.10 3.99 9.36
N THR A 36 -6.18 3.22 9.51
CA THR A 36 -6.90 2.66 8.35
C THR A 36 -7.41 3.78 7.45
N GLY A 37 -7.13 3.66 6.14
CA GLY A 37 -7.49 4.66 5.14
C GLY A 37 -6.45 5.76 4.94
N GLU A 38 -5.48 5.90 5.84
CA GLU A 38 -4.31 6.76 5.62
C GLU A 38 -3.29 6.06 4.76
N ALA A 39 -2.63 6.81 3.88
CA ALA A 39 -1.57 6.28 3.05
C ALA A 39 -0.34 5.96 3.90
N ALA A 40 0.37 4.88 3.58
CA ALA A 40 1.72 4.72 4.06
C ALA A 40 2.57 5.91 3.57
N ALA A 41 3.49 6.39 4.40
CA ALA A 41 4.45 7.38 3.96
C ALA A 41 5.29 6.79 2.80
N MET A 42 5.50 7.56 1.73
CA MET A 42 6.30 7.08 0.59
C MET A 42 7.71 6.68 1.02
N SER A 43 8.31 7.39 1.99
CA SER A 43 9.60 7.06 2.57
C SER A 43 9.62 5.67 3.23
N ASP A 44 8.53 5.25 3.87
CA ASP A 44 8.42 3.94 4.50
C ASP A 44 8.32 2.84 3.46
N LEU A 45 7.52 3.07 2.41
CA LEU A 45 7.37 2.17 1.28
C LEU A 45 8.71 1.98 0.53
N GLU A 46 9.43 3.07 0.28
CA GLU A 46 10.77 3.07 -0.31
C GLU A 46 11.79 2.32 0.55
N ALA A 47 11.80 2.61 1.86
CA ALA A 47 12.73 1.98 2.78
C ALA A 47 12.51 0.47 2.89
N VAL A 48 11.25 0.01 2.90
CA VAL A 48 10.92 -1.43 2.89
C VAL A 48 11.27 -2.06 1.55
N LYS A 49 10.90 -1.44 0.42
CA LYS A 49 11.23 -1.97 -0.91
C LYS A 49 12.74 -2.13 -1.10
N LYS A 50 13.54 -1.17 -0.63
CA LYS A 50 15.01 -1.20 -0.72
C LYS A 50 15.63 -2.42 -0.03
N VAL A 51 15.05 -2.90 1.07
CA VAL A 51 15.61 -4.04 1.83
C VAL A 51 14.99 -5.38 1.45
N LEU A 52 13.94 -5.39 0.62
CA LEU A 52 13.24 -6.58 0.12
C LEU A 52 13.26 -6.62 -1.41
N PRO A 53 14.43 -6.83 -2.05
CA PRO A 53 14.54 -6.84 -3.51
C PRO A 53 13.76 -7.99 -4.16
N ASP A 54 13.69 -9.14 -3.50
CA ASP A 54 13.14 -10.38 -4.05
C ASP A 54 11.72 -10.73 -3.55
N THR A 55 11.17 -9.93 -2.63
CA THR A 55 9.81 -10.13 -2.11
C THR A 55 8.91 -8.99 -2.58
N PRO A 56 7.76 -9.28 -3.21
CA PRO A 56 6.81 -8.24 -3.61
C PRO A 56 6.39 -7.35 -2.43
N VAL A 57 6.46 -6.04 -2.62
CA VAL A 57 6.04 -5.03 -1.64
C VAL A 57 4.87 -4.23 -2.22
N LEU A 58 3.76 -4.22 -1.49
CA LEU A 58 2.51 -3.58 -1.88
C LEU A 58 2.16 -2.44 -0.92
N ALA A 59 1.66 -1.32 -1.44
CA ALA A 59 1.03 -0.29 -0.62
C ALA A 59 -0.37 -0.74 -0.18
N ASN A 60 -0.61 -0.84 1.13
CA ASN A 60 -1.82 -1.45 1.67
C ASN A 60 -3.00 -0.47 1.84
N THR A 61 -2.74 0.77 2.21
CA THR A 61 -3.80 1.73 2.57
C THR A 61 -3.60 3.07 1.88
N GLY A 62 -4.70 3.82 1.74
CA GLY A 62 -4.68 5.23 1.31
C GLY A 62 -4.34 5.48 -0.16
N VAL A 63 -4.29 4.46 -1.02
CA VAL A 63 -4.05 4.64 -2.45
C VAL A 63 -5.26 5.26 -3.14
N LYS A 64 -5.01 6.25 -4.00
CA LYS A 64 -6.02 7.06 -4.70
C LYS A 64 -5.64 7.20 -6.17
N HIS A 65 -6.60 7.63 -6.99
CA HIS A 65 -6.35 7.96 -8.41
C HIS A 65 -5.18 8.93 -8.61
N ALA A 66 -5.05 9.92 -7.71
CA ALA A 66 -3.99 10.91 -7.77
C ALA A 66 -2.61 10.39 -7.35
N THR A 67 -2.55 9.32 -6.54
CA THR A 67 -1.29 8.84 -5.92
C THR A 67 -0.80 7.52 -6.49
N VAL A 68 -1.62 6.79 -7.25
CA VAL A 68 -1.26 5.47 -7.79
C VAL A 68 -0.01 5.49 -8.66
N ALA A 69 0.23 6.58 -9.39
CA ALA A 69 1.43 6.72 -10.21
C ALA A 69 2.70 6.78 -9.34
N ASP A 70 2.68 7.57 -8.27
CA ASP A 70 3.83 7.69 -7.35
C ASP A 70 4.08 6.39 -6.59
N VAL A 71 3.01 5.72 -6.15
CA VAL A 71 3.09 4.40 -5.50
C VAL A 71 3.80 3.39 -6.41
N PHE A 72 3.43 3.33 -7.68
CA PHE A 72 4.02 2.38 -8.63
C PHE A 72 5.43 2.74 -9.12
N ARG A 73 5.98 3.91 -8.76
CA ARG A 73 7.41 4.17 -8.92
C ARG A 73 8.26 3.33 -7.95
N VAL A 74 7.66 2.76 -6.92
CA VAL A 74 8.34 2.08 -5.82
C VAL A 74 7.78 0.67 -5.58
N ALA A 75 6.46 0.55 -5.42
CA ALA A 75 5.80 -0.70 -5.06
C ALA A 75 5.47 -1.57 -6.28
N ASP A 76 5.43 -2.88 -6.04
CA ASP A 76 5.05 -3.87 -7.06
C ASP A 76 3.52 -3.95 -7.24
N GLY A 77 2.76 -3.35 -6.33
CA GLY A 77 1.32 -3.28 -6.38
C GLY A 77 0.71 -2.43 -5.26
N CYS A 78 -0.61 -2.39 -5.22
CA CYS A 78 -1.34 -1.67 -4.18
C CYS A 78 -2.71 -2.29 -3.91
N ILE A 79 -3.23 -2.04 -2.71
CA ILE A 79 -4.62 -2.27 -2.35
C ILE A 79 -5.35 -0.92 -2.41
N VAL A 80 -6.52 -0.91 -3.06
CA VAL A 80 -7.37 0.27 -3.18
C VAL A 80 -8.81 -0.09 -2.83
N GLY A 81 -9.46 0.76 -2.04
CA GLY A 81 -10.81 0.51 -1.51
C GLY A 81 -11.74 1.69 -1.75
N SER A 82 -11.88 2.55 -0.73
CA SER A 82 -12.79 3.70 -0.71
C SER A 82 -12.68 4.60 -1.94
N SER A 83 -11.48 4.80 -2.50
CA SER A 83 -11.26 5.56 -3.74
C SER A 83 -12.09 5.06 -4.93
N LEU A 84 -12.43 3.77 -4.98
CA LEU A 84 -13.27 3.18 -6.03
C LEU A 84 -14.77 3.24 -5.75
N LYS A 85 -15.18 3.63 -4.53
CA LYS A 85 -16.58 3.64 -4.10
C LYS A 85 -17.28 4.94 -4.49
N VAL A 86 -18.60 4.88 -4.65
CA VAL A 86 -19.44 6.08 -4.84
C VAL A 86 -19.16 7.07 -3.70
N ASP A 87 -18.87 8.32 -4.07
CA ASP A 87 -18.49 9.42 -3.17
C ASP A 87 -17.27 9.16 -2.26
N GLY A 88 -16.51 8.09 -2.51
CA GLY A 88 -15.36 7.75 -1.66
C GLY A 88 -15.73 7.10 -0.33
N HIS A 89 -17.00 6.70 -0.12
CA HIS A 89 -17.43 6.11 1.14
C HIS A 89 -17.28 4.59 1.14
N THR A 90 -16.56 4.05 2.13
CA THR A 90 -16.20 2.62 2.23
C THR A 90 -17.38 1.67 2.10
N TRP A 91 -18.53 2.03 2.68
CA TRP A 91 -19.75 1.21 2.70
C TRP A 91 -20.59 1.28 1.44
N ASN A 92 -20.28 2.23 0.53
CA ASN A 92 -21.00 2.35 -0.73
C ASN A 92 -20.58 1.26 -1.72
N ALA A 93 -21.38 1.11 -2.78
CA ALA A 93 -21.03 0.28 -3.93
C ALA A 93 -19.77 0.81 -4.63
N VAL A 94 -19.07 -0.07 -5.34
CA VAL A 94 -18.01 0.34 -6.27
C VAL A 94 -18.66 1.11 -7.42
N ASP A 95 -18.08 2.25 -7.76
CA ASP A 95 -18.45 3.03 -8.93
C ASP A 95 -17.64 2.51 -10.14
N PRO A 96 -18.29 1.95 -11.18
CA PRO A 96 -17.59 1.40 -12.34
C PRO A 96 -16.73 2.43 -13.09
N ALA A 97 -17.16 3.70 -13.16
CA ALA A 97 -16.41 4.75 -13.84
C ALA A 97 -15.14 5.09 -13.06
N ARG A 98 -15.23 5.18 -11.72
CA ARG A 98 -14.06 5.39 -10.86
C ARG A 98 -13.11 4.21 -10.89
N ALA A 99 -13.62 2.97 -10.90
CA ALA A 99 -12.79 1.78 -11.03
C ALA A 99 -12.04 1.77 -12.37
N LYS A 100 -12.73 2.12 -13.46
CA LYS A 100 -12.10 2.23 -14.79
C LYS A 100 -11.00 3.28 -14.82
N ASP A 101 -11.27 4.51 -14.35
CA ASP A 101 -10.26 5.59 -14.32
C ASP A 101 -9.03 5.19 -13.48
N PHE A 102 -9.25 4.56 -12.32
CA PHE A 102 -8.13 4.06 -11.49
C PHE A 102 -7.26 3.08 -12.26
N MET A 103 -7.88 2.10 -12.92
CA MET A 103 -7.16 1.07 -13.67
C MET A 103 -6.45 1.63 -14.91
N ASP A 104 -7.01 2.64 -15.56
CA ASP A 104 -6.35 3.31 -16.69
C ASP A 104 -5.07 4.02 -16.23
N ARG A 105 -5.11 4.73 -15.10
CA ARG A 105 -3.93 5.36 -14.48
C ARG A 105 -2.90 4.35 -13.99
N ALA A 106 -3.36 3.29 -13.31
CA ALA A 106 -2.52 2.21 -12.83
C ALA A 106 -1.77 1.50 -13.97
N ARG A 107 -2.46 1.23 -15.09
CA ARG A 107 -1.84 0.64 -16.28
C ARG A 107 -0.84 1.59 -16.94
N ALA A 108 -1.14 2.88 -17.01
CA ALA A 108 -0.21 3.87 -17.55
C ALA A 108 1.08 3.94 -16.72
N ALA A 109 0.95 3.92 -15.38
CA ALA A 109 2.10 3.97 -14.47
C ALA A 109 2.99 2.71 -14.54
N ARG A 110 2.44 1.54 -14.88
CA ARG A 110 3.20 0.27 -15.01
C ARG A 110 3.88 0.07 -16.37
N LYS A 111 3.67 0.98 -17.33
CA LYS A 111 4.24 0.88 -18.69
C LYS A 111 5.59 1.60 -18.85
N GLY A 112 6.17 2.11 -17.76
CA GLY A 112 7.55 2.58 -17.69
C GLY A 112 8.46 1.51 -17.14
#